data_AF-A0AAU0XPX3-F1
#
_entry.id   AF-A0AAU0XPX3-F1
#
_cell.length_a   1.000
_cell.length_b   1.000
_cell.length_c   1.000
_cell.angle_alpha   90.00
_cell.angle_beta   90.00
_cell.angle_gamma   90.00
#
_symmetry.space_group_name_H-M   'P 1'
#
loop_
_entity.id
_entity.type
_entity.pdbx_description
1 polymer ?
#
loop_
_entity_poly.entity_id
_entity_poly.type
_entity_poly.pdbx_seq_one_letter_code
_entity_poly.pdbx_strand_id
1 'polypeptide(L)'
;MLSLTTGLAPLVLAGLLGWTGAVKLFSRSTAQQAPRTALARMLRSSERATTVLRATGAGELLVAAGLLVVPANPVPGAAAAVLGAGFLGYLGYGRAVAPESSCGCSASEDTPITWRAFARAAVVLIGGATVAVAQGTWWPVVAERPAGALVFLAGAAAVLVVLSADLDRWWLLPLRRTRLRVFGHPLLGTATDQVPVAASVELLENSLAWQAAAPVVRSALLDHWEDDGWRILQYSGVYGDRENARPVAVVFALDATAGRDTGDAPIVRVSYVDADSGEAVAVDELRAAPSRRILPMAG
;
A
#
# COMPACT_ATOMS: atom_id res chain seq x y z
N MET A 1 6.72 40.77 0.57
CA MET A 1 6.19 39.39 0.56
C MET A 1 5.24 39.16 -0.61
N LEU A 2 4.22 40.01 -0.82
CA LEU A 2 3.27 39.88 -1.94
C LEU A 2 3.94 39.71 -3.33
N SER A 3 4.97 40.51 -3.64
CA SER A 3 5.71 40.41 -4.91
C SER A 3 6.51 39.11 -5.07
N LEU A 4 7.02 38.52 -3.99
CA LEU A 4 7.70 37.22 -4.04
C LEU A 4 6.68 36.10 -4.28
N THR A 5 5.54 36.14 -3.59
CA THR A 5 4.49 35.14 -3.75
C THR A 5 3.89 35.15 -5.15
N THR A 6 3.52 36.32 -5.69
CA THR A 6 2.88 36.40 -7.02
C THR A 6 3.87 36.16 -8.16
N GLY A 7 5.12 36.62 -8.01
CA GLY A 7 6.16 36.42 -9.02
C GLY A 7 6.70 34.99 -9.09
N LEU A 8 6.73 34.24 -7.97
CA LEU A 8 7.29 32.88 -7.93
C LEU A 8 6.23 31.77 -7.94
N ALA A 9 4.95 32.10 -7.74
CA ALA A 9 3.84 31.14 -7.85
C ALA A 9 3.84 30.32 -9.16
N PRO A 10 4.13 30.90 -10.34
CA PRO A 10 4.21 30.12 -11.59
C PRO A 10 5.22 28.98 -11.52
N LEU A 11 6.40 29.21 -10.90
CA LEU A 11 7.44 28.19 -10.75
C LEU A 11 7.01 27.05 -9.82
N VAL A 12 6.36 27.40 -8.70
CA VAL A 12 5.84 26.41 -7.74
C VAL A 12 4.77 25.54 -8.38
N LEU A 13 3.81 26.15 -9.10
CA LEU A 13 2.73 25.43 -9.79
C LEU A 13 3.26 24.60 -10.95
N ALA A 14 4.18 25.14 -11.75
CA ALA A 14 4.80 24.42 -12.86
C ALA A 14 5.60 23.22 -12.36
N GLY A 15 6.35 23.36 -11.26
CA GLY A 15 7.06 22.24 -10.63
C GLY A 15 6.09 21.16 -10.14
N LEU A 16 5.02 21.56 -9.46
CA LEU A 16 4.01 20.62 -8.93
C LEU A 16 3.26 19.87 -10.04
N LEU A 17 2.69 20.60 -11.00
CA LEU A 17 1.93 20.05 -12.13
C LEU A 17 2.85 19.28 -13.09
N GLY A 18 4.07 19.78 -13.31
CA GLY A 18 5.07 19.12 -14.13
C GLY A 18 5.46 17.76 -13.54
N TRP A 19 5.73 17.70 -12.24
CA TRP A 19 6.05 16.46 -11.55
C TRP A 19 4.90 15.45 -11.63
N THR A 20 3.67 15.84 -11.24
CA THR A 20 2.58 14.85 -11.25
C THR A 20 2.05 14.52 -12.62
N GLY A 21 2.12 15.47 -13.56
CA GLY A 21 1.80 15.21 -14.95
C GLY A 21 2.76 14.20 -15.56
N ALA A 22 4.07 14.35 -15.30
CA ALA A 22 5.09 13.39 -15.74
C ALA A 22 4.86 12.00 -15.14
N VAL A 23 4.59 11.91 -13.84
CA VAL A 23 4.31 10.62 -13.20
C VAL A 23 3.07 9.96 -13.81
N LYS A 24 1.97 10.69 -14.01
CA LYS A 24 0.73 10.15 -14.60
C LYS A 24 0.88 9.74 -16.06
N LEU A 25 1.68 10.47 -16.82
CA LEU A 25 1.84 10.23 -18.26
C LEU A 25 2.82 9.09 -18.54
N PHE A 26 3.94 9.03 -17.82
CA PHE A 26 5.06 8.14 -18.14
C PHE A 26 5.18 6.92 -17.22
N SER A 27 4.54 6.91 -16.05
CA SER A 27 4.67 5.77 -15.14
C SER A 27 3.89 4.54 -15.63
N ARG A 28 4.52 3.38 -15.56
CA ARG A 28 3.85 2.07 -15.72
C ARG A 28 2.91 1.78 -14.55
N SER A 29 3.13 2.41 -13.39
CA SER A 29 2.29 2.24 -12.20
C SER A 29 0.86 2.73 -12.44
N THR A 30 0.64 3.74 -13.30
CA THR A 30 -0.71 4.27 -13.58
C THR A 30 -1.65 3.22 -14.15
N ALA A 31 -1.16 2.32 -15.02
CA ALA A 31 -1.96 1.22 -15.56
C ALA A 31 -2.26 0.13 -14.52
N GLN A 32 -1.30 -0.12 -13.62
CA GLN A 32 -1.47 -1.09 -12.52
C GLN A 32 -2.41 -0.56 -11.42
N GLN A 33 -2.42 0.76 -11.21
CA GLN A 33 -3.19 1.46 -10.18
C GLN A 33 -4.63 1.75 -10.61
N ALA A 34 -4.87 2.00 -11.91
CA ALA A 34 -6.17 2.35 -12.47
C ALA A 34 -7.36 1.51 -11.95
N PRO A 35 -7.33 0.16 -11.89
CA PRO A 35 -8.47 -0.64 -11.43
C PRO A 35 -8.86 -0.40 -9.96
N ARG A 36 -7.94 0.11 -9.12
CA ARG A 36 -8.19 0.38 -7.69
C ARG A 36 -8.75 1.78 -7.41
N THR A 37 -8.80 2.64 -8.42
CA THR A 37 -9.22 4.04 -8.28
C THR A 37 -10.75 4.21 -8.23
N ALA A 38 -11.21 5.31 -7.63
CA ALA A 38 -12.61 5.75 -7.74
C ALA A 38 -13.05 5.90 -9.21
N LEU A 39 -12.12 6.35 -10.07
CA LEU A 39 -12.38 6.63 -11.48
C LEU A 39 -12.72 5.36 -12.28
N ALA A 40 -12.05 4.24 -12.03
CA ALA A 40 -12.38 2.98 -12.67
C ALA A 40 -13.77 2.47 -12.30
N ARG A 41 -14.22 2.69 -11.06
CA ARG A 41 -15.60 2.36 -10.63
C ARG A 41 -16.62 3.27 -11.32
N MET A 42 -16.33 4.57 -11.41
CA MET A 42 -17.20 5.55 -12.09
C MET A 42 -17.34 5.28 -13.59
N LEU A 43 -16.22 4.99 -14.26
CA LEU A 43 -16.18 4.73 -15.71
C LEU A 43 -16.53 3.28 -16.08
N ARG A 44 -16.71 2.41 -15.07
CA ARG A 44 -16.91 0.96 -15.22
C ARG A 44 -15.86 0.29 -16.13
N SER A 45 -14.66 0.84 -16.18
CA SER A 45 -13.57 0.38 -17.05
C SER A 45 -12.22 0.92 -16.56
N SER A 46 -11.29 0.00 -16.28
CA SER A 46 -9.91 0.31 -15.89
C SER A 46 -9.08 0.87 -17.05
N GLU A 47 -9.33 0.42 -18.28
CA GLU A 47 -8.66 0.93 -19.49
C GLU A 47 -9.01 2.39 -19.73
N ARG A 48 -10.31 2.74 -19.68
CA ARG A 48 -10.77 4.13 -19.82
C ARG A 48 -10.22 5.00 -18.70
N ALA A 49 -10.19 4.51 -17.47
CA ALA A 49 -9.59 5.22 -16.34
C ALA A 49 -8.10 5.50 -16.56
N THR A 50 -7.34 4.54 -17.11
CA THR A 50 -5.92 4.74 -17.45
C THR A 50 -5.74 5.83 -18.50
N THR A 51 -6.56 5.80 -19.56
CA THR A 51 -6.51 6.82 -20.62
C THR A 51 -6.85 8.21 -20.10
N VAL A 52 -7.88 8.33 -19.25
CA VAL A 52 -8.24 9.61 -18.62
C VAL A 52 -7.10 10.11 -17.74
N LEU A 53 -6.49 9.25 -16.90
CA LEU A 53 -5.36 9.64 -16.04
C LEU A 53 -4.15 10.12 -16.86
N ARG A 54 -3.82 9.45 -17.96
CA ARG A 54 -2.74 9.87 -18.88
C ARG A 54 -3.08 11.19 -19.58
N ALA A 55 -4.31 11.35 -20.05
CA ALA A 55 -4.77 12.60 -20.66
C ALA A 55 -4.71 13.77 -19.66
N THR A 56 -5.11 13.54 -18.41
CA THR A 56 -4.95 14.53 -17.34
C THR A 56 -3.47 14.82 -17.07
N GLY A 57 -2.61 13.81 -17.07
CA GLY A 57 -1.15 14.00 -16.93
C GLY A 57 -0.55 14.85 -18.05
N ALA A 58 -0.97 14.62 -19.30
CA ALA A 58 -0.59 15.45 -20.44
C ALA A 58 -1.11 16.89 -20.29
N GLY A 59 -2.35 17.07 -19.83
CA GLY A 59 -2.93 18.39 -19.53
C GLY A 59 -2.14 19.15 -18.46
N GLU A 60 -1.76 18.48 -17.37
CA GLU A 60 -0.92 19.07 -16.31
C GLU A 60 0.44 19.53 -16.85
N LEU A 61 1.08 18.73 -17.71
CA LEU A 61 2.36 19.07 -18.34
C LEU A 61 2.23 20.27 -19.30
N LEU A 62 1.17 20.33 -20.09
CA LEU A 62 0.92 21.46 -20.99
C LEU A 62 0.70 22.76 -20.22
N VAL A 63 -0.06 22.71 -19.12
CA VAL A 63 -0.25 23.86 -18.23
C VAL A 63 1.07 24.27 -17.57
N ALA A 64 1.86 23.31 -17.07
CA ALA A 64 3.17 23.58 -16.50
C ALA A 64 4.12 24.24 -17.51
N ALA A 65 4.16 23.74 -18.76
CA ALA A 65 4.95 24.34 -19.82
C ALA A 65 4.47 25.77 -20.14
N GLY A 66 3.15 25.99 -20.22
CA GLY A 66 2.58 27.33 -20.44
C GLY A 66 2.96 28.32 -19.34
N LEU A 67 2.92 27.90 -18.08
CA LEU A 67 3.32 28.72 -16.92
C LEU A 67 4.81 29.13 -16.96
N LEU A 68 5.67 28.31 -17.55
CA LEU A 68 7.11 28.59 -17.67
C LEU A 68 7.44 29.43 -18.90
N VAL A 69 6.85 29.11 -20.05
CA VAL A 69 7.17 29.71 -21.36
C VAL A 69 6.49 31.06 -21.55
N VAL A 70 5.25 31.23 -21.09
CA VAL A 70 4.47 32.46 -21.29
C VAL A 70 3.87 32.95 -19.96
N PRO A 71 4.70 33.31 -18.96
CA PRO A 71 4.25 33.58 -17.60
C PRO A 71 3.34 34.83 -17.46
N ALA A 72 3.40 35.77 -18.41
CA ALA A 72 2.55 36.96 -18.40
C ALA A 72 1.13 36.70 -18.95
N ASN A 73 0.90 35.57 -19.62
CA ASN A 73 -0.41 35.24 -20.16
C ASN A 73 -1.31 34.70 -19.03
N PRO A 74 -2.55 35.19 -18.87
CA PRO A 74 -3.45 34.68 -17.84
C PRO A 74 -3.95 33.25 -18.11
N VAL A 75 -3.88 32.76 -19.36
CA VAL A 75 -4.47 31.48 -19.78
C VAL A 75 -3.89 30.27 -19.02
N PRO A 76 -2.57 30.08 -18.89
CA PRO A 76 -2.02 28.96 -18.12
C PRO A 76 -2.42 29.01 -16.63
N GLY A 77 -2.49 30.21 -16.04
CA GLY A 77 -2.97 30.40 -14.66
C GLY A 77 -4.44 30.00 -14.51
N ALA A 78 -5.29 30.46 -15.42
CA ALA A 78 -6.71 30.11 -15.44
C ALA A 78 -6.92 28.60 -15.66
N ALA A 79 -6.15 27.99 -16.57
CA ALA A 79 -6.18 26.55 -16.79
C ALA A 79 -5.77 25.76 -15.53
N ALA A 80 -4.72 26.21 -14.82
CA ALA A 80 -4.35 25.62 -13.53
C ALA A 80 -5.47 25.75 -12.49
N ALA A 81 -6.14 26.91 -12.44
CA ALA A 81 -7.27 27.13 -11.54
C ALA A 81 -8.44 26.17 -11.85
N VAL A 82 -8.80 26.03 -13.13
CA VAL A 82 -9.84 25.10 -13.59
C VAL A 82 -9.47 23.66 -13.27
N LEU A 83 -8.21 23.25 -13.47
CA LEU A 83 -7.73 21.93 -13.05
C LEU A 83 -7.88 21.73 -11.54
N GLY A 84 -7.47 22.71 -10.72
CA GLY A 84 -7.62 22.67 -9.27
C GLY A 84 -9.07 22.52 -8.83
N ALA A 85 -9.98 23.30 -9.42
CA ALA A 85 -11.42 23.20 -9.17
C ALA A 85 -11.99 21.84 -9.60
N GLY A 86 -11.62 21.36 -10.78
CA GLY A 86 -12.01 20.04 -11.29
C GLY A 86 -11.54 18.91 -10.38
N PHE A 87 -10.30 18.98 -9.89
CA PHE A 87 -9.79 18.03 -8.90
C PHE A 87 -10.54 18.10 -7.57
N LEU A 88 -10.84 19.29 -7.04
CA LEU A 88 -11.65 19.41 -5.82
C LEU A 88 -13.04 18.79 -6.00
N GLY A 89 -13.70 19.05 -7.13
CA GLY A 89 -14.99 18.44 -7.47
C GLY A 89 -14.90 16.91 -7.56
N TYR A 90 -13.87 16.40 -8.23
CA TYR A 90 -13.60 14.97 -8.33
C TYR A 90 -13.35 14.33 -6.95
N LEU A 91 -12.55 14.96 -6.09
CA LEU A 91 -12.27 14.47 -4.74
C LEU A 91 -13.53 14.48 -3.87
N GLY A 92 -14.33 15.55 -3.94
CA GLY A 92 -15.60 15.65 -3.23
C GLY A 92 -16.60 14.57 -3.66
N TYR A 93 -16.76 14.38 -4.96
CA TYR A 93 -17.63 13.34 -5.52
C TYR A 93 -17.12 11.93 -5.16
N GLY A 94 -15.81 11.67 -5.32
CA GLY A 94 -15.19 10.40 -4.96
C GLY A 94 -15.33 10.08 -3.48
N ARG A 95 -15.18 11.08 -2.60
CA ARG A 95 -15.38 10.94 -1.15
C ARG A 95 -16.82 10.55 -0.81
N ALA A 96 -17.80 11.09 -1.54
CA ALA A 96 -19.22 10.81 -1.31
C ALA A 96 -19.65 9.42 -1.84
N VAL A 97 -19.14 9.01 -2.99
CA VAL A 97 -19.57 7.77 -3.66
C VAL A 97 -18.74 6.55 -3.26
N ALA A 98 -17.46 6.74 -2.94
CA ALA A 98 -16.53 5.66 -2.61
C ALA A 98 -15.44 6.14 -1.63
N PRO A 99 -15.78 6.36 -0.34
CA PRO A 99 -14.87 6.95 0.64
C PRO A 99 -13.58 6.14 0.87
N GLU A 100 -13.64 4.82 0.71
CA GLU A 100 -12.51 3.89 0.84
C GLU A 100 -11.67 3.74 -0.44
N SER A 101 -12.04 4.42 -1.52
CA SER A 101 -11.28 4.36 -2.78
C SER A 101 -10.14 5.38 -2.81
N SER A 102 -9.01 4.98 -3.40
CA SER A 102 -7.94 5.93 -3.72
C SER A 102 -8.40 6.85 -4.84
N CYS A 103 -8.00 8.13 -4.76
CA CYS A 103 -8.27 9.11 -5.81
C CYS A 103 -7.46 8.84 -7.09
N GLY A 104 -6.44 7.98 -7.06
CA GLY A 104 -5.56 7.69 -8.22
C GLY A 104 -4.78 8.88 -8.77
N CYS A 105 -4.94 10.06 -8.16
CA CYS A 105 -4.34 11.32 -8.58
C CYS A 105 -3.04 11.62 -7.81
N SER A 106 -2.83 10.96 -6.67
CA SER A 106 -1.56 10.77 -5.98
C SER A 106 -1.09 9.33 -6.19
N ALA A 107 0.21 9.10 -6.29
CA ALA A 107 0.82 7.80 -6.61
C ALA A 107 0.66 6.72 -5.51
N SER A 108 -0.11 7.00 -4.46
CA SER A 108 -0.37 6.10 -3.34
C SER A 108 -1.48 5.10 -3.66
N GLU A 109 -1.14 3.82 -3.62
CA GLU A 109 -1.95 2.74 -4.21
C GLU A 109 -3.17 2.35 -3.36
N ASP A 110 -3.15 2.63 -2.04
CA ASP A 110 -4.13 2.04 -1.10
C ASP A 110 -4.66 3.00 0.01
N THR A 111 -4.35 4.30 -0.03
CA THR A 111 -4.86 5.23 1.00
C THR A 111 -6.17 5.91 0.59
N PRO A 112 -7.18 5.99 1.48
CA PRO A 112 -8.41 6.75 1.27
C PRO A 112 -8.14 8.23 0.95
N ILE A 113 -9.13 8.91 0.37
CA ILE A 113 -9.06 10.35 0.11
C ILE A 113 -8.89 11.13 1.42
N THR A 114 -7.70 11.72 1.62
CA THR A 114 -7.37 12.50 2.83
C THR A 114 -7.60 14.00 2.66
N TRP A 115 -7.69 14.73 3.76
CA TRP A 115 -7.77 16.21 3.76
C TRP A 115 -6.58 16.86 3.02
N ARG A 116 -5.41 16.21 3.02
CA ARG A 116 -4.21 16.67 2.31
C ARG A 116 -4.43 16.75 0.80
N ALA A 117 -5.19 15.81 0.23
CA ALA A 117 -5.54 15.83 -1.20
C ALA A 117 -6.39 17.06 -1.55
N PHE A 118 -7.36 17.41 -0.69
CA PHE A 118 -8.15 18.64 -0.83
C PHE A 118 -7.28 19.89 -0.67
N ALA A 119 -6.41 19.94 0.34
CA ALA A 119 -5.50 21.06 0.54
C ALA A 119 -4.59 21.29 -0.66
N ARG A 120 -4.05 20.21 -1.25
CA ARG A 120 -3.23 20.28 -2.46
C ARG A 120 -4.01 20.80 -3.66
N ALA A 121 -5.24 20.32 -3.89
CA ALA A 121 -6.09 20.80 -4.98
C ALA A 121 -6.49 22.27 -4.77
N ALA A 122 -6.73 22.69 -3.53
CA ALA A 122 -6.96 24.09 -3.17
C ALA A 122 -5.73 24.98 -3.43
N VAL A 123 -4.51 24.50 -3.15
CA VAL A 123 -3.27 25.22 -3.50
C VAL A 123 -3.16 25.43 -5.01
N VAL A 124 -3.47 24.41 -5.82
CA VAL A 124 -3.47 24.54 -7.29
C VAL A 124 -4.53 25.53 -7.76
N LEU A 125 -5.74 25.47 -7.19
CA LEU A 125 -6.83 26.39 -7.51
C LEU A 125 -6.46 27.84 -7.18
N ILE A 126 -6.10 28.11 -5.93
CA ILE A 126 -5.81 29.46 -5.44
C ILE A 126 -4.55 30.01 -6.12
N GLY A 127 -3.51 29.18 -6.25
CA GLY A 127 -2.29 29.55 -6.95
C GLY A 127 -2.57 29.89 -8.43
N GLY A 128 -3.31 29.04 -9.14
CA GLY A 128 -3.68 29.27 -10.53
C GLY A 128 -4.46 30.57 -10.72
N ALA A 129 -5.48 30.80 -9.86
CA ALA A 129 -6.25 32.04 -9.87
C ALA A 129 -5.37 33.27 -9.60
N THR A 130 -4.43 33.16 -8.65
CA THR A 130 -3.49 34.22 -8.33
C THR A 130 -2.58 34.53 -9.52
N VAL A 131 -2.05 33.53 -10.20
CA VAL A 131 -1.21 33.71 -11.40
C VAL A 131 -2.01 34.33 -12.54
N ALA A 132 -3.25 33.90 -12.74
CA ALA A 132 -4.13 34.44 -13.78
C ALA A 132 -4.39 35.94 -13.62
N VAL A 133 -4.51 36.42 -12.37
CA VAL A 133 -4.78 37.83 -12.07
C VAL A 133 -3.51 38.67 -11.99
N ALA A 134 -2.43 38.14 -11.39
CA ALA A 134 -1.23 38.93 -11.12
C ALA A 134 -0.44 39.27 -12.40
N GLN A 135 -0.47 38.41 -13.43
CA GLN A 135 0.20 38.60 -14.73
C GLN A 135 1.70 38.97 -14.64
N GLY A 136 2.32 38.64 -13.51
CA GLY A 136 3.72 38.94 -13.23
C GLY A 136 4.65 37.90 -13.84
N THR A 137 5.88 38.31 -14.14
CA THR A 137 6.91 37.40 -14.61
C THR A 137 7.88 37.05 -13.49
N TRP A 138 8.39 35.81 -13.48
CA TRP A 138 9.21 35.29 -12.38
C TRP A 138 10.68 35.71 -12.48
N TRP A 139 11.19 35.94 -13.70
CA TRP A 139 12.60 36.19 -13.97
C TRP A 139 13.18 37.44 -13.29
N PRO A 140 12.50 38.61 -13.24
CA PRO A 140 13.03 39.78 -12.55
C PRO A 140 13.12 39.54 -11.04
N VAL A 141 12.13 38.86 -10.47
CA VAL A 141 12.08 38.55 -9.04
C VAL A 141 13.23 37.64 -8.61
N VAL A 142 13.59 36.66 -9.43
CA VAL A 142 14.75 35.78 -9.18
C VAL A 142 16.06 36.55 -9.32
N ALA A 143 16.18 37.41 -10.33
CA ALA A 143 17.41 38.19 -10.57
C ALA A 143 17.67 39.24 -9.46
N GLU A 144 16.62 39.93 -9.01
CA GLU A 144 16.74 40.99 -8.01
C GLU A 144 16.88 40.45 -6.58
N ARG A 145 16.28 39.28 -6.28
CA ARG A 145 16.23 38.73 -4.93
C ARG A 145 16.50 37.22 -4.90
N PRO A 146 17.69 36.76 -5.30
CA PRO A 146 17.98 35.34 -5.46
C PRO A 146 17.85 34.56 -4.15
N ALA A 147 18.36 35.11 -3.04
CA ALA A 147 18.24 34.46 -1.73
C ALA A 147 16.78 34.38 -1.25
N GLY A 148 16.01 35.45 -1.43
CA GLY A 148 14.58 35.46 -1.07
C GLY A 148 13.76 34.49 -1.92
N ALA A 149 14.07 34.39 -3.20
CA ALA A 149 13.44 33.43 -4.11
C ALA A 149 13.77 31.99 -3.73
N LEU A 150 15.04 31.69 -3.41
CA LEU A 150 15.47 30.36 -2.98
C LEU A 150 14.78 29.94 -1.68
N VAL A 151 14.74 30.81 -0.66
CA VAL A 151 14.05 30.54 0.60
C VAL A 151 12.56 30.30 0.37
N PHE A 152 11.92 31.11 -0.48
CA PHE A 152 10.50 30.93 -0.80
C PHE A 152 10.23 29.61 -1.51
N LEU A 153 11.01 29.27 -2.55
CA LEU A 153 10.86 28.02 -3.30
C LEU A 153 11.13 26.80 -2.42
N ALA A 154 12.14 26.85 -1.55
CA ALA A 154 12.42 25.79 -0.58
C ALA A 154 11.27 25.63 0.42
N GLY A 155 10.72 26.72 0.94
CA GLY A 155 9.55 26.70 1.82
C GLY A 155 8.31 26.14 1.14
N ALA A 156 8.04 26.58 -0.10
CA ALA A 156 6.92 26.07 -0.90
C ALA A 156 7.09 24.57 -1.21
N ALA A 157 8.29 24.13 -1.57
CA ALA A 157 8.60 22.72 -1.75
C ALA A 157 8.36 21.93 -0.46
N ALA A 158 8.82 22.41 0.70
CA ALA A 158 8.57 21.76 1.99
C ALA A 158 7.07 21.63 2.31
N VAL A 159 6.27 22.67 2.05
CA VAL A 159 4.80 22.61 2.19
C VAL A 159 4.20 21.55 1.26
N LEU A 160 4.63 21.52 -0.01
CA LEU A 160 4.16 20.51 -0.97
C LEU A 160 4.57 19.09 -0.58
N VAL A 161 5.75 18.90 0.00
CA VAL A 161 6.20 17.63 0.57
C VAL A 161 5.27 17.19 1.70
N VAL A 162 4.96 18.08 2.65
CA VAL A 162 4.05 17.79 3.78
C VAL A 162 2.63 17.48 3.31
N LEU A 163 2.16 18.12 2.24
CA LEU A 163 0.86 17.86 1.63
C LEU A 163 0.85 16.60 0.74
N SER A 164 2.02 16.09 0.36
CA SER A 164 2.14 14.90 -0.48
C SER A 164 2.29 13.65 0.36
N ALA A 165 1.21 12.88 0.51
CA ALA A 165 1.24 11.58 1.18
C ALA A 165 2.21 10.58 0.51
N ASP A 166 2.57 10.78 -0.77
CA ASP A 166 3.54 9.93 -1.47
C ASP A 166 4.96 10.03 -0.91
N LEU A 167 5.35 11.22 -0.42
CA LEU A 167 6.70 11.43 0.09
C LEU A 167 6.88 10.91 1.52
N ASP A 168 5.78 10.61 2.22
CA ASP A 168 5.84 9.94 3.52
C ASP A 168 6.56 8.59 3.39
N ARG A 169 6.38 7.87 2.27
CA ARG A 169 7.06 6.59 2.05
C ARG A 169 8.57 6.75 1.84
N TRP A 170 8.99 7.86 1.21
CA TRP A 170 10.39 8.10 0.88
C TRP A 170 11.17 8.77 2.00
N TRP A 171 10.51 9.57 2.85
CA TRP A 171 11.17 10.26 3.97
C TRP A 171 10.78 9.71 5.34
N LEU A 172 9.48 9.51 5.62
CA LEU A 172 9.06 9.05 6.95
C LEU A 172 9.38 7.58 7.19
N LEU A 173 9.39 6.70 6.17
CA LEU A 173 9.83 5.31 6.39
C LEU A 173 11.31 5.19 6.77
N PRO A 174 12.29 5.80 6.08
CA PRO A 174 13.67 5.75 6.55
C PRO A 174 13.83 6.45 7.90
N LEU A 175 13.08 7.53 8.18
CA LEU A 175 13.11 8.18 9.49
C LEU A 175 12.53 7.27 10.60
N ARG A 176 11.43 6.55 10.33
CA ARG A 176 10.85 5.57 11.25
C ARG A 176 11.78 4.38 11.44
N ARG A 177 12.42 3.89 10.38
CA ARG A 177 13.42 2.80 10.46
C ARG A 177 14.65 3.22 11.26
N THR A 178 15.17 4.41 11.03
CA THR A 178 16.29 4.95 11.83
C THR A 178 15.88 5.20 13.27
N ARG A 179 14.68 5.74 13.51
CA ARG A 179 14.11 5.87 14.86
C ARG A 179 13.99 4.51 15.55
N LEU A 180 13.51 3.46 14.86
CA LEU A 180 13.44 2.11 15.43
C LEU A 180 14.83 1.51 15.68
N ARG A 181 15.83 1.84 14.86
CA ARG A 181 17.23 1.44 15.09
C ARG A 181 17.87 2.16 16.28
N VAL A 182 17.54 3.44 16.49
CA VAL A 182 18.16 4.29 17.52
C VAL A 182 17.44 4.19 18.86
N PHE A 183 16.11 4.19 18.86
CA PHE A 183 15.26 4.17 20.05
C PHE A 183 14.69 2.79 20.37
N GLY A 184 15.05 1.77 19.59
CA GLY A 184 14.53 0.42 19.73
C GLY A 184 13.10 0.25 19.20
N HIS A 185 12.68 -1.01 19.07
CA HIS A 185 11.29 -1.33 18.75
C HIS A 185 10.39 -1.01 19.95
N PRO A 186 9.24 -0.35 19.79
CA PRO A 186 8.32 -0.01 20.89
C PRO A 186 7.68 -1.21 21.61
N LEU A 187 8.04 -2.44 21.22
CA LEU A 187 7.61 -3.69 21.86
C LEU A 187 8.75 -4.39 22.62
N LEU A 188 9.96 -3.82 22.65
CA LEU A 188 11.11 -4.39 23.38
C LEU A 188 10.91 -4.43 24.90
N GLY A 189 9.85 -3.85 25.44
CA GLY A 189 9.46 -3.97 26.85
C GLY A 189 8.22 -4.85 27.10
N THR A 190 7.60 -5.40 26.05
CA THR A 190 6.40 -6.26 26.14
C THR A 190 6.61 -7.59 25.43
N ALA A 191 7.84 -7.92 25.03
CA ALA A 191 8.19 -9.23 24.51
C ALA A 191 8.12 -10.22 25.69
N THR A 192 6.93 -10.75 25.92
CA THR A 192 6.80 -12.06 26.54
C THR A 192 7.57 -13.06 25.68
N ASP A 193 8.26 -14.03 26.27
CA ASP A 193 8.88 -15.18 25.57
C ASP A 193 7.87 -15.97 24.70
N GLN A 194 6.59 -15.63 24.77
CA GLN A 194 5.54 -16.18 23.95
C GLN A 194 5.58 -15.63 22.52
N VAL A 195 5.89 -16.53 21.58
CA VAL A 195 5.79 -16.28 20.15
C VAL A 195 4.32 -16.08 19.76
N PRO A 196 3.97 -15.05 18.97
CA PRO A 196 2.59 -14.86 18.50
C PRO A 196 2.08 -16.07 17.71
N VAL A 197 0.80 -16.43 17.88
CA VAL A 197 0.17 -17.59 17.22
C VAL A 197 0.34 -17.57 15.70
N ALA A 198 0.24 -16.40 15.07
CA ALA A 198 0.44 -16.26 13.63
C ALA A 198 1.85 -16.68 13.18
N ALA A 199 2.88 -16.42 14.00
CA ALA A 199 4.24 -16.86 13.71
C ALA A 199 4.39 -18.38 13.90
N SER A 200 3.73 -18.97 14.90
CA SER A 200 3.66 -20.43 15.07
C SER A 200 2.96 -21.13 13.88
N VAL A 201 1.89 -20.54 13.34
CA VAL A 201 1.21 -21.05 12.13
C VAL A 201 2.14 -20.99 10.92
N GLU A 202 2.83 -19.87 10.72
CA GLU A 202 3.77 -19.72 9.61
C GLU A 202 4.95 -20.72 9.72
N LEU A 203 5.46 -20.95 10.93
CA LEU A 203 6.47 -21.99 11.19
C LEU A 203 5.93 -23.39 10.89
N LEU A 204 4.70 -23.68 11.32
CA LEU A 204 4.03 -24.95 11.04
C LEU A 204 3.87 -25.16 9.53
N GLU A 205 3.32 -24.21 8.79
CA GLU A 205 3.05 -24.31 7.35
C GLU A 205 4.33 -24.54 6.52
N ASN A 206 5.47 -24.07 7.01
CA ASN A 206 6.78 -24.29 6.40
C ASN A 206 7.48 -25.59 6.87
N SER A 207 6.86 -26.36 7.78
CA SER A 207 7.43 -27.59 8.33
C SER A 207 7.10 -28.83 7.49
N LEU A 208 7.92 -29.88 7.63
CA LEU A 208 7.65 -31.19 7.02
C LEU A 208 6.38 -31.85 7.58
N ALA A 209 6.05 -31.58 8.84
CA ALA A 209 4.84 -32.09 9.48
C ALA A 209 3.58 -31.56 8.79
N TRP A 210 3.58 -30.27 8.42
CA TRP A 210 2.51 -29.69 7.62
C TRP A 210 2.48 -30.27 6.21
N GLN A 211 3.62 -30.41 5.54
CA GLN A 211 3.65 -31.00 4.19
C GLN A 211 3.08 -32.42 4.15
N ALA A 212 3.27 -33.21 5.22
CA ALA A 212 2.71 -34.55 5.34
C ALA A 212 1.18 -34.54 5.59
N ALA A 213 0.67 -33.58 6.37
CA ALA A 213 -0.73 -33.53 6.79
C ALA A 213 -1.62 -32.62 5.92
N ALA A 214 -1.05 -31.70 5.15
CA ALA A 214 -1.76 -30.77 4.27
C ALA A 214 -2.75 -31.45 3.30
N PRO A 215 -2.50 -32.65 2.75
CA PRO A 215 -3.48 -33.36 1.93
C PRO A 215 -4.75 -33.77 2.68
N VAL A 216 -4.74 -33.83 4.01
CA VAL A 216 -5.90 -34.17 4.86
C VAL A 216 -6.62 -32.90 5.31
N VAL A 217 -5.89 -31.81 5.58
CA VAL A 217 -6.44 -30.53 6.06
C VAL A 217 -7.35 -29.86 5.01
N ARG A 218 -8.49 -29.32 5.44
CA ARG A 218 -9.50 -28.66 4.59
C ARG A 218 -9.91 -27.28 5.08
N SER A 219 -9.47 -26.85 6.25
CA SER A 219 -9.77 -25.54 6.81
C SER A 219 -8.52 -24.70 7.05
N ALA A 220 -8.75 -23.42 7.33
CA ALA A 220 -7.81 -22.60 8.09
C ALA A 220 -7.77 -23.06 9.57
N LEU A 221 -6.90 -22.43 10.37
CA LEU A 221 -6.84 -22.66 11.82
C LEU A 221 -8.23 -22.41 12.43
N LEU A 222 -8.77 -23.40 13.12
CA LEU A 222 -10.09 -23.32 13.77
C LEU A 222 -9.96 -22.83 15.20
N ASP A 223 -9.01 -23.40 15.94
CA ASP A 223 -8.78 -23.08 17.34
C ASP A 223 -7.31 -23.27 17.71
N HIS A 224 -6.89 -22.61 18.77
CA HIS A 224 -5.60 -22.84 19.39
C HIS A 224 -5.69 -22.70 20.91
N TRP A 225 -4.90 -23.51 21.59
CA TRP A 225 -4.70 -23.36 23.02
C TRP A 225 -3.27 -23.71 23.39
N GLU A 226 -2.89 -23.38 24.62
CA GLU A 226 -1.58 -23.70 25.17
C GLU A 226 -1.77 -24.60 26.36
N ASP A 227 -1.00 -25.68 26.40
CA ASP A 227 -1.02 -26.67 27.47
C ASP A 227 0.40 -27.21 27.69
N ASP A 228 0.87 -27.18 28.94
CA ASP A 228 2.20 -27.66 29.35
C ASP A 228 3.38 -27.23 28.44
N GLY A 229 3.38 -25.97 27.99
CA GLY A 229 4.42 -25.39 27.13
C GLY A 229 4.30 -25.73 25.63
N TRP A 230 3.30 -26.53 25.26
CA TRP A 230 2.93 -26.79 23.87
C TRP A 230 1.85 -25.83 23.42
N ARG A 231 2.03 -25.23 22.25
CA ARG A 231 0.96 -24.61 21.49
C ARG A 231 0.30 -25.66 20.62
N ILE A 232 -0.99 -25.83 20.81
CA ILE A 232 -1.80 -26.80 20.09
C ILE A 232 -2.67 -26.04 19.09
N LEU A 233 -2.62 -26.45 17.82
CA LEU A 233 -3.32 -25.84 16.69
C LEU A 233 -4.27 -26.86 16.07
N GLN A 234 -5.56 -26.53 16.01
CA GLN A 234 -6.59 -27.41 15.48
C GLN A 234 -7.08 -26.96 14.10
N TYR A 235 -7.15 -27.91 13.19
CA TYR A 235 -7.72 -27.76 11.85
C TYR A 235 -8.77 -28.86 11.63
N SER A 236 -9.72 -28.65 10.71
CA SER A 236 -10.55 -29.74 10.20
C SER A 236 -9.94 -30.32 8.93
N GLY A 237 -10.18 -31.61 8.75
CA GLY A 237 -9.72 -32.37 7.60
C GLY A 237 -10.62 -33.54 7.29
N VAL A 238 -10.27 -34.27 6.24
CA VAL A 238 -10.94 -35.51 5.84
C VAL A 238 -9.87 -36.57 5.60
N TYR A 239 -9.97 -37.68 6.31
CA TYR A 239 -9.05 -38.80 6.23
C TYR A 239 -9.71 -39.99 5.55
N GLY A 240 -8.94 -40.80 4.82
CA GLY A 240 -9.43 -41.96 4.06
C GLY A 240 -9.53 -41.70 2.55
N ASP A 241 -9.89 -42.75 1.81
CA ASP A 241 -10.13 -42.67 0.37
C ASP A 241 -11.54 -42.14 0.07
N ARG A 242 -11.90 -42.03 -1.22
CA ARG A 242 -13.19 -41.49 -1.67
C ARG A 242 -14.39 -42.32 -1.18
N GLU A 243 -14.18 -43.59 -0.84
CA GLU A 243 -15.22 -44.53 -0.47
C GLU A 243 -15.39 -44.60 1.07
N ASN A 244 -14.32 -44.33 1.83
CA ASN A 244 -14.28 -44.34 3.30
C ASN A 244 -13.80 -43.00 3.90
N ALA A 245 -14.27 -41.87 3.34
CA ALA A 245 -13.90 -40.54 3.80
C ALA A 245 -14.55 -40.23 5.17
N ARG A 246 -13.72 -40.03 6.20
CA ARG A 246 -14.17 -39.64 7.55
C ARG A 246 -13.71 -38.23 7.92
N PRO A 247 -14.57 -37.39 8.52
CA PRO A 247 -14.18 -36.09 9.03
C PRO A 247 -13.24 -36.26 10.23
N VAL A 248 -12.14 -35.52 10.25
CA VAL A 248 -11.15 -35.57 11.33
C VAL A 248 -10.77 -34.17 11.78
N ALA A 249 -10.47 -34.02 13.07
CA ALA A 249 -9.69 -32.91 13.58
C ALA A 249 -8.20 -33.23 13.43
N VAL A 250 -7.47 -32.38 12.70
CA VAL A 250 -6.02 -32.45 12.56
C VAL A 250 -5.41 -31.53 13.61
N VAL A 251 -4.67 -32.12 14.55
CA VAL A 251 -4.10 -31.40 15.69
C VAL A 251 -2.59 -31.39 15.57
N PHE A 252 -2.01 -30.19 15.56
CA PHE A 252 -0.57 -29.98 15.60
C PHE A 252 -0.16 -29.46 16.96
N ALA A 253 0.87 -30.03 17.56
CA ALA A 253 1.49 -29.51 18.78
C ALA A 253 2.94 -29.12 18.49
N LEU A 254 3.29 -27.89 18.81
CA LEU A 254 4.65 -27.34 18.71
C LEU A 254 4.99 -26.55 19.98
N ASP A 255 6.27 -26.33 20.24
CA ASP A 255 6.70 -25.51 21.38
C ASP A 255 6.15 -24.07 21.25
N ALA A 256 5.49 -23.58 22.30
CA ALA A 256 4.87 -22.24 22.32
C ALA A 256 5.90 -21.09 22.23
N THR A 257 7.17 -21.39 22.52
CA THR A 257 8.31 -20.46 22.48
C THR A 257 9.17 -20.60 21.23
N ALA A 258 8.91 -21.59 20.38
CA ALA A 258 9.68 -21.80 19.16
C ALA A 258 9.42 -20.67 18.14
N GLY A 259 10.49 -19.94 17.83
CA GLY A 259 10.53 -18.87 16.82
C GLY A 259 11.47 -19.22 15.67
N ARG A 260 11.51 -18.38 14.63
CA ARG A 260 12.48 -18.53 13.53
C ARG A 260 13.95 -18.40 13.98
N ASP A 261 14.18 -17.72 15.09
CA ASP A 261 15.51 -17.46 15.64
C ASP A 261 15.95 -18.56 16.63
N THR A 262 15.07 -19.52 16.95
CA THR A 262 15.42 -20.70 17.73
C THR A 262 16.26 -21.63 16.83
N GLY A 263 17.51 -21.90 17.22
CA GLY A 263 18.50 -22.54 16.35
C GLY A 263 18.21 -23.97 15.92
N ASP A 264 17.24 -24.64 16.54
CA ASP A 264 16.80 -26.00 16.21
C ASP A 264 15.48 -26.00 15.43
N ALA A 265 15.33 -26.94 14.50
CA ALA A 265 14.07 -27.13 13.79
C ALA A 265 12.93 -27.41 14.79
N PRO A 266 11.77 -26.74 14.69
CA PRO A 266 10.70 -26.88 15.66
C PRO A 266 10.20 -28.33 15.69
N ILE A 267 10.13 -28.92 16.89
CA ILE A 267 9.54 -30.24 17.09
C ILE A 267 8.03 -30.10 16.92
N VAL A 268 7.50 -30.64 15.82
CA VAL A 268 6.07 -30.65 15.53
C VAL A 268 5.53 -32.07 15.66
N ARG A 269 4.51 -32.24 16.50
CA ARG A 269 3.74 -33.48 16.62
C ARG A 269 2.40 -33.32 15.91
N VAL A 270 1.95 -34.35 15.22
CA VAL A 270 0.68 -34.36 14.49
C VAL A 270 -0.16 -35.53 14.98
N SER A 271 -1.44 -35.29 15.24
CA SER A 271 -2.43 -36.32 15.51
C SER A 271 -3.70 -36.07 14.70
N TYR A 272 -4.37 -37.15 14.33
CA TYR A 272 -5.68 -37.12 13.69
C TYR A 272 -6.68 -37.68 14.68
N VAL A 273 -7.71 -36.91 14.98
CA VAL A 273 -8.78 -37.28 15.91
C VAL A 273 -10.07 -37.37 15.11
N ASP A 274 -10.81 -38.46 15.25
CA ASP A 274 -12.11 -38.61 14.60
C ASP A 274 -13.05 -37.52 15.11
N ALA A 275 -13.71 -36.80 14.19
CA ALA A 275 -14.52 -35.64 14.55
C ALA A 275 -15.81 -36.03 15.30
N ASP A 276 -16.29 -37.26 15.11
CA ASP A 276 -17.55 -37.75 15.69
C ASP A 276 -17.32 -38.49 17.00
N SER A 277 -16.26 -39.33 17.09
CA SER A 277 -15.97 -40.12 18.29
C SER A 277 -14.98 -39.46 19.25
N GLY A 278 -14.16 -38.51 18.79
CA GLY A 278 -13.08 -37.92 19.58
C GLY A 278 -11.91 -38.87 19.84
N GLU A 279 -11.90 -40.05 19.22
CA GLU A 279 -10.82 -41.03 19.36
C GLU A 279 -9.67 -40.73 18.39
N ALA A 280 -8.44 -40.99 18.82
CA ALA A 280 -7.28 -40.88 17.95
C ALA A 280 -7.34 -41.94 16.85
N VAL A 281 -7.21 -41.51 15.59
CA VAL A 281 -7.12 -42.41 14.44
C VAL A 281 -5.78 -43.13 14.53
N ALA A 282 -5.81 -44.43 14.85
CA ALA A 282 -4.65 -45.21 15.24
C ALA A 282 -3.47 -45.12 14.24
N VAL A 283 -2.27 -44.94 14.79
CA VAL A 283 -1.00 -44.75 14.07
C VAL A 283 -0.62 -45.93 13.16
N ASP A 284 -1.17 -47.13 13.39
CA ASP A 284 -0.93 -48.29 12.53
C ASP A 284 -1.60 -48.18 11.15
N GLU A 285 -2.69 -47.42 11.01
CA GLU A 285 -3.30 -47.11 9.71
C GLU A 285 -2.51 -46.03 8.93
N LEU A 286 -1.63 -45.27 9.60
CA LEU A 286 -0.78 -44.24 8.96
C LEU A 286 0.32 -44.84 8.07
N ARG A 287 0.65 -46.13 8.22
CA ARG A 287 1.53 -46.87 7.28
C ARG A 287 0.79 -47.32 6.01
N ALA A 288 -0.55 -47.35 6.02
CA ALA A 288 -1.35 -47.81 4.88
C ALA A 288 -1.65 -46.70 3.86
N ALA A 289 -1.32 -45.44 4.16
CA ALA A 289 -1.44 -44.35 3.20
C ALA A 289 -0.46 -44.57 2.03
N PRO A 290 -0.93 -44.56 0.76
CA PRO A 290 -0.08 -44.88 -0.37
C PRO A 290 1.06 -43.87 -0.48
N SER A 291 2.30 -44.36 -0.38
CA SER A 291 3.51 -43.59 -0.68
C SER A 291 3.36 -42.99 -2.08
N ARG A 292 3.53 -41.66 -2.18
CA ARG A 292 3.44 -40.90 -3.43
C ARG A 292 4.26 -41.59 -4.52
N ARG A 293 3.61 -42.05 -5.58
CA ARG A 293 4.31 -42.59 -6.76
C ARG A 293 5.12 -41.46 -7.36
N ILE A 294 6.45 -41.53 -7.27
CA ILE A 294 7.35 -40.55 -7.87
C ILE A 294 7.04 -40.51 -9.37
N LEU A 295 6.64 -39.35 -9.87
CA LEU A 295 6.45 -39.15 -11.31
C LEU A 295 7.82 -39.34 -11.99
N PRO A 296 7.91 -40.13 -13.07
CA PRO A 296 9.16 -40.28 -13.80
C PRO A 296 9.59 -38.91 -14.29
N MET A 297 10.78 -38.48 -13.87
CA MET A 297 11.44 -37.33 -14.45
C MET A 297 11.70 -37.66 -15.92
N ALA A 298 11.19 -36.83 -16.83
CA ALA A 298 11.49 -36.95 -18.25
C ALA A 298 13.01 -36.85 -18.44
N GLY A 299 13.61 -37.91 -18.97
CA GLY A 299 14.97 -37.92 -19.50
C GLY A 299 15.04 -37.29 -20.88
#